data_AF-A0A933I6G0-F1
#
_entry.id   AF-A0A933I6G0-F1
#
_cell.length_a   1.000
_cell.length_b   1.000
_cell.length_c   1.000
_cell.angle_alpha   90.00
_cell.angle_beta   90.00
_cell.angle_gamma   90.00
#
_symmetry.space_group_name_H-M   'P 1'
#
loop_
_entity.id
_entity.type
_entity.pdbx_description
1 polymer ?
#
loop_
_entity_poly.entity_id
_entity_poly.type
_entity_poly.pdbx_seq_one_letter_code
_entity_poly.pdbx_strand_id
1 'polypeptide(L)' 'MKKIEAIIKPFKLDEIKKALNELGVQGMTVTEVRGFGRQKGHIEFYRGAEYDINFVPKVKIEMVVPDKIAEE' A
#
# COMPACT_ATOMS: atom_id res chain seq x y z
N MET A 1 -5.69 18.52 10.88
CA MET A 1 -5.67 17.04 10.85
C MET A 1 -5.59 16.61 9.39
N LYS A 2 -4.80 15.58 9.06
CA LYS A 2 -4.73 15.03 7.70
C LYS A 2 -5.03 13.53 7.71
N LYS A 3 -5.63 13.04 6.61
CA LYS A 3 -5.72 11.61 6.31
C LYS A 3 -4.54 11.24 5.41
N ILE A 4 -3.74 10.26 5.83
CA ILE A 4 -2.66 9.70 5.03
C ILE A 4 -3.14 8.37 4.45
N GLU A 5 -3.01 8.23 3.14
CA GLU A 5 -3.23 6.97 2.42
C GLU A 5 -1.93 6.55 1.73
N ALA A 6 -1.41 5.39 2.09
CA ALA A 6 -0.16 4.87 1.54
C ALA A 6 -0.37 3.51 0.87
N ILE A 7 0.06 3.37 -0.39
CA ILE A 7 0.07 2.09 -1.13
C ILE A 7 1.50 1.55 -1.15
N ILE A 8 1.73 0.43 -0.47
CA ILE A 8 3.07 -0.11 -0.26
C ILE A 8 3.20 -1.56 -0.76
N LYS A 9 4.45 -2.03 -0.83
CA LYS A 9 4.74 -3.47 -1.02
C LYS A 9 4.37 -4.23 0.28
N PRO A 10 3.73 -5.40 0.21
CA PRO A 10 3.26 -6.10 1.41
C PRO A 10 4.33 -6.36 2.47
N PHE A 11 5.54 -6.77 2.06
CA PHE A 11 6.64 -7.08 2.99
C PHE A 11 7.20 -5.88 3.76
N LYS A 12 6.82 -4.64 3.41
CA LYS A 12 7.24 -3.43 4.13
C LYS A 12 6.34 -3.07 5.31
N LEU A 13 5.20 -3.75 5.48
CA LEU A 13 4.20 -3.40 6.49
C LEU A 13 4.77 -3.41 7.91
N ASP A 14 5.53 -4.44 8.30
CA ASP A 14 6.06 -4.54 9.66
C ASP A 14 7.11 -3.47 9.98
N GLU A 15 7.95 -3.13 9.00
CA GLU A 15 8.95 -2.05 9.11
C GLU A 15 8.26 -0.70 9.30
N ILE A 16 7.23 -0.41 8.49
CA ILE A 16 6.46 0.83 8.58
C ILE A 16 5.68 0.91 9.89
N LYS A 17 5.07 -0.20 10.34
CA LYS A 17 4.36 -0.25 11.62
C LYS A 17 5.27 0.08 12.80
N LYS A 18 6.52 -0.41 12.80
CA LYS A 18 7.50 -0.10 13.85
C LYS A 18 7.87 1.38 13.85
N ALA A 19 8.22 1.93 12.68
CA ALA A 19 8.57 3.34 12.54
C ALA A 19 7.42 4.28 12.98
N LEU A 20 6.18 3.96 12.58
CA LEU A 20 5.01 4.74 12.99
C LEU A 20 4.74 4.67 14.50
N ASN A 21 4.97 3.52 15.14
CA ASN A 21 4.87 3.41 16.60
C ASN A 21 5.94 4.25 17.32
N GLU A 22 7.17 4.31 16.81
CA GLU A 22 8.23 5.16 17.35
C GLU A 22 7.90 6.65 17.23
N LEU A 23 7.17 7.04 16.17
CA LEU A 23 6.60 8.37 15.98
C LEU A 23 5.33 8.64 16.81
N GLY A 24 4.87 7.66 17.61
CA GLY A 24 3.67 7.79 18.44
C GLY A 24 2.34 7.62 17.70
N VAL A 25 2.34 7.15 16.45
CA VAL A 25 1.12 6.84 15.69
C VAL A 25 0.65 5.42 16.03
N GLN A 26 -0.36 5.33 16.90
CA GLN A 26 -0.82 4.04 17.45
C GLN A 26 -1.98 3.39 16.66
N GLY A 27 -2.61 4.13 15.76
CA GLY A 27 -3.80 3.68 15.02
C GLY A 27 -3.62 3.76 13.51
N MET A 28 -3.89 2.66 12.82
CA MET A 28 -3.96 2.60 11.36
C MET A 28 -4.96 1.52 10.93
N THR A 29 -5.59 1.72 9.77
CA THR A 29 -6.38 0.69 9.09
C THR A 29 -5.58 0.15 7.92
N VAL A 30 -5.61 -1.17 7.75
CA VAL A 30 -4.88 -1.87 6.70
C VAL A 30 -5.87 -2.60 5.81
N THR A 31 -5.78 -2.39 4.50
CA THR A 31 -6.62 -3.04 3.51
C THR A 31 -5.75 -3.68 2.43
N GLU A 32 -6.02 -4.94 2.12
CA GLU A 32 -5.39 -5.61 0.98
C GLU A 32 -5.98 -5.09 -0.32
N VAL A 33 -5.12 -4.68 -1.24
CA VAL A 33 -5.52 -4.12 -2.53
C VAL A 33 -4.65 -4.70 -3.65
N ARG A 34 -5.05 -4.51 -4.89
CA ARG A 34 -4.19 -4.81 -6.04
C ARG A 34 -3.93 -3.53 -6.83
N GLY A 35 -2.68 -3.32 -7.22
CA GLY A 35 -2.24 -2.13 -7.95
C GLY A 35 -1.77 -2.49 -9.35
N PHE A 36 -2.01 -1.58 -10.30
CA PHE A 36 -1.51 -1.64 -11.66
C PHE A 36 -0.66 -0.39 -11.94
N GLY A 37 0.46 -0.52 -12.64
CA GLY A 37 1.35 0.61 -12.92
C GLY A 37 2.68 0.20 -13.55
N ARG A 38 3.74 0.99 -13.29
CA ARG A 38 5.09 0.76 -13.89
C ARG A 38 5.71 -0.60 -13.55
N GLN A 39 5.28 -1.23 -12.46
CA GLN A 39 5.65 -2.59 -12.14
C GLN A 39 4.88 -3.53 -13.06
N LYS A 40 5.38 -3.72 -14.29
CA LYS A 40 4.80 -4.60 -15.31
C LYS A 40 4.61 -6.00 -14.71
N GLY A 41 3.39 -6.52 -14.74
CA GLY A 41 3.12 -7.90 -14.36
C GLY A 41 3.56 -8.87 -15.47
N HIS A 42 3.30 -10.16 -15.26
CA HIS A 42 3.57 -11.20 -16.26
C HIS A 42 2.40 -11.27 -17.25
N ILE A 43 2.71 -11.32 -18.55
CA ILE A 43 1.71 -11.56 -19.61
C ILE A 43 1.42 -13.06 -19.62
N GLU A 44 0.16 -13.44 -19.37
CA GLU A 44 -0.29 -14.83 -19.39
C GLU A 44 -1.29 -15.05 -20.53
N PHE A 45 -1.05 -16.08 -21.34
CA PHE A 45 -1.93 -16.44 -22.45
C PHE A 45 -2.97 -17.47 -21.98
N TYR A 46 -4.26 -17.14 -22.06
CA TYR A 46 -5.34 -18.10 -21.79
C TYR A 46 -6.26 -18.23 -23.00
N ARG A 47 -6.34 -19.45 -23.57
CA ARG A 47 -7.20 -19.79 -24.72
C ARG A 47 -7.10 -18.84 -25.92
N GLY A 48 -5.90 -18.34 -26.23
CA GLY A 48 -5.67 -17.49 -27.40
C GLY A 48 -6.14 -16.04 -27.25
N ALA A 49 -6.55 -15.62 -26.05
CA ALA A 49 -6.78 -14.22 -25.70
C ALA A 49 -5.68 -13.74 -24.74
N GLU A 50 -5.11 -12.56 -25.01
CA GLU A 50 -4.22 -11.86 -24.09
C GLU A 50 -5.06 -11.33 -22.94
N TYR A 51 -4.89 -11.91 -21.74
CA TYR A 51 -5.52 -11.40 -20.53
C TYR A 51 -4.50 -10.54 -19.78
N ASP A 52 -4.68 -9.23 -19.89
CA ASP A 52 -3.86 -8.20 -19.25
C ASP A 52 -4.18 -8.10 -17.74
N ILE A 53 -4.06 -9.19 -16.97
CA ILE A 53 -4.38 -9.19 -15.54
C ILE A 53 -3.11 -8.85 -14.73
N ASN A 54 -2.59 -7.64 -14.96
CA ASN A 54 -1.32 -7.19 -14.40
C ASN A 54 -1.46 -6.49 -13.03
N PHE A 55 -2.37 -6.98 -12.20
CA PHE A 55 -2.60 -6.44 -10.86
C PHE A 55 -1.70 -7.12 -9.83
N VAL A 56 -0.71 -6.37 -9.32
CA VAL A 56 0.23 -6.83 -8.30
C VAL A 56 -0.37 -6.61 -6.91
N PRO A 57 -0.30 -7.60 -5.99
CA PRO A 57 -0.71 -7.41 -4.59
C PRO A 57 0.02 -6.24 -3.93
N LYS A 58 -0.74 -5.40 -3.25
CA LYS A 58 -0.28 -4.23 -2.48
C LYS A 58 -1.04 -4.19 -1.17
N VAL A 59 -0.51 -3.39 -0.24
CA VAL A 59 -1.20 -3.08 1.01
C VAL A 59 -1.49 -1.58 1.02
N LYS A 60 -2.74 -1.22 1.32
CA LYS A 60 -3.14 0.15 1.60
C LYS A 60 -3.13 0.35 3.12
N ILE A 61 -2.43 1.38 3.57
CA ILE A 61 -2.46 1.86 4.96
C ILE A 61 -3.22 3.19 4.98
N GLU A 62 -4.17 3.32 5.89
CA GLU A 62 -4.94 4.55 6.11
C GLU A 62 -4.84 4.96 7.58
N MET A 63 -4.51 6.24 7.83
CA MET A 63 -4.44 6.80 9.17
C MET A 63 -4.85 8.27 9.17
N VAL A 64 -5.34 8.76 10.31
CA VAL A 64 -5.68 10.17 10.52
C VAL A 64 -4.77 10.71 11.61
N VAL A 65 -3.96 11.71 11.27
CA VAL A 65 -2.93 12.27 12.15
C VAL A 65 -3.07 13.80 12.28
N PRO A 66 -2.59 14.40 13.38
CA PRO A 66 -2.42 15.85 13.49
C PRO A 66 -1.50 16.41 12.40
N ASP A 67 -1.72 17.65 11.98
CA ASP A 67 -0.95 18.25 10.86
C ASP A 67 0.55 18.30 11.15
N LYS A 68 0.92 18.46 12.43
CA LYS A 68 2.31 18.47 12.89
C LYS A 68 3.04 17.15 12.58
N ILE A 69 2.35 16.02 12.69
CA ILE A 69 2.94 14.69 12.44
C ILE A 69 2.91 14.36 10.94
N ALA A 70 1.97 14.94 10.17
CA ALA A 70 1.78 14.58 8.78
C ALA A 70 2.94 14.97 7.83
N GLU A 71 3.89 15.79 8.30
CA GLU A 71 5.03 16.30 7.54
C GLU A 71 6.38 15.76 8.05
N GLU A 72 6.38 14.95 9.10
CA GLU A 72 7.56 14.22 9.62
C GLU A 72 7.75 12.88 8.90
#